data_AF-A0A3D3X956-F1
#
_entry.id   AF-A0A3D3X956-F1
#
_cell.length_a   1.000
_cell.length_b   1.000
_cell.length_c   1.000
_cell.angle_alpha   90.00
_cell.angle_beta   90.00
_cell.angle_gamma   90.00
#
_symmetry.space_group_name_H-M   'P 1'
#
loop_
_entity.id
_entity.type
_entity.pdbx_description
1 polymer ?
#
loop_
_entity_poly.entity_id
_entity_poly.type
_entity_poly.pdbx_seq_one_letter_code
_entity_poly.pdbx_strand_id
1 'polypeptide(L)'
;MLLVKHLGPSSSKMTDTLHQGFLKLLEAMFAKEEVRVIPGSEETFQWLKEKKILFALNTGFERNFTLMLLERIGWSQIADTVVCGDEVPEGRPAPDLIFESMKRLNCQDSSRVAAVGDTQADMKAAEKAQVGFAIGVLSGAHSLKQLEACPNHRVIPSVKDLPKILSLPKEKI
;
A
#
# COMPACT_ATOMS: atom_id res chain seq x y z
N MET A 1 -8.53 -7.94 15.41
CA MET A 1 -9.63 -6.94 15.45
C MET A 1 -10.97 -7.47 14.91
N LEU A 2 -11.02 -8.16 13.76
CA LEU A 2 -12.27 -8.73 13.19
C LEU A 2 -12.93 -9.82 14.07
N LEU A 3 -12.14 -10.77 14.58
CA LEU A 3 -12.66 -11.86 15.42
C LEU A 3 -13.21 -11.32 16.75
N VAL A 4 -12.51 -10.40 17.42
CA VAL A 4 -13.02 -9.73 18.63
C VAL A 4 -14.31 -8.95 18.35
N LYS A 5 -14.42 -8.34 17.17
CA LYS A 5 -15.66 -7.65 16.76
C LYS A 5 -16.86 -8.61 16.60
N HIS A 6 -16.62 -9.88 16.25
CA HIS A 6 -17.69 -10.87 15.99
C HIS A 6 -17.91 -11.86 17.14
N LEU A 7 -16.88 -12.14 17.94
CA LEU A 7 -16.87 -13.15 19.00
C LEU A 7 -16.75 -12.53 20.41
N GLY A 8 -16.54 -11.21 20.50
CA GLY A 8 -16.47 -10.46 21.75
C GLY A 8 -15.07 -10.41 22.40
N PRO A 9 -14.92 -9.67 23.51
CA PRO A 9 -13.63 -9.44 24.17
C PRO A 9 -12.95 -10.71 24.70
N SER A 10 -13.74 -11.74 24.99
CA SER A 10 -13.28 -13.04 25.48
C SER A 10 -12.48 -13.82 24.44
N SER A 11 -12.58 -13.49 23.14
CA SER A 11 -11.82 -14.12 22.07
C SER A 11 -10.44 -13.49 21.83
N SER A 12 -10.03 -12.49 22.62
CA SER A 12 -8.77 -11.76 22.44
C SER A 12 -7.56 -12.69 22.42
N LYS A 13 -7.39 -13.49 23.48
CA LYS A 13 -6.29 -14.48 23.58
C LYS A 13 -6.23 -15.45 22.40
N MET A 14 -7.39 -15.92 21.93
CA MET A 14 -7.47 -16.81 20.77
C MET A 14 -7.10 -16.09 19.47
N THR A 15 -7.55 -14.85 19.31
CA THR A 15 -7.22 -14.01 18.14
C THR A 15 -5.73 -13.74 18.07
N ASP A 16 -5.11 -13.41 19.21
CA ASP A 16 -3.67 -13.16 19.30
C ASP A 16 -2.88 -14.43 18.99
N THR A 17 -3.31 -15.57 19.52
CA THR A 17 -2.66 -16.87 19.25
C THR A 17 -2.72 -17.23 17.77
N LEU A 18 -3.89 -17.08 17.12
CA LEU A 18 -4.05 -17.36 15.70
C LEU A 18 -3.22 -16.41 14.83
N HIS A 19 -3.22 -15.12 15.17
CA HIS A 19 -2.45 -14.11 14.46
C HIS A 19 -0.95 -14.38 14.56
N GLN A 20 -0.44 -14.67 15.76
CA GLN A 20 0.97 -15.05 15.95
C GLN A 20 1.33 -16.35 15.22
N GLY A 21 0.42 -17.32 15.19
CA GLY A 21 0.59 -18.54 14.39
C GLY A 21 0.70 -18.24 12.89
N PHE A 22 -0.17 -17.36 12.37
CA PHE A 22 -0.14 -16.91 10.98
C PHE A 22 1.16 -16.20 10.63
N LEU A 23 1.64 -15.27 11.47
CA LEU A 23 2.91 -14.56 11.24
C LEU A 23 4.10 -15.51 11.17
N LYS A 24 4.17 -16.52 12.06
CA LYS A 24 5.23 -17.55 12.01
C LYS A 24 5.19 -18.37 10.72
N LEU A 25 4.00 -18.71 10.23
CA LEU A 25 3.86 -19.44 8.96
C LEU A 25 4.29 -18.58 7.77
N LEU A 26 3.90 -17.30 7.75
CA LEU A 26 4.36 -16.36 6.71
C LEU A 26 5.87 -16.20 6.71
N GLU A 27 6.49 -16.01 7.88
CA GLU A 27 7.94 -15.91 8.01
C GLU A 27 8.65 -17.16 7.48
N ALA A 28 8.16 -18.35 7.84
CA ALA A 28 8.68 -19.62 7.36
C ALA A 28 8.49 -19.82 5.85
N MET A 29 7.37 -19.35 5.28
CA MET A 29 7.14 -19.37 3.84
C MET A 29 8.12 -18.46 3.11
N PHE A 30 8.28 -17.22 3.56
CA PHE A 30 9.22 -16.28 2.94
C PHE A 30 10.69 -16.67 3.10
N ALA A 31 11.03 -17.50 4.09
CA ALA A 31 12.37 -18.06 4.23
C ALA A 31 12.65 -19.19 3.22
N LYS A 32 11.59 -19.84 2.70
CA LYS A 32 11.68 -20.96 1.74
C LYS A 32 11.46 -20.52 0.30
N GLU A 33 10.56 -19.58 0.09
CA GLU A 33 10.19 -19.03 -1.21
C GLU A 33 10.89 -17.70 -1.45
N GLU A 34 11.27 -17.48 -2.70
CA GLU A 34 11.88 -16.23 -3.11
C GLU A 34 10.81 -15.14 -3.20
N VAL A 35 10.89 -14.14 -2.31
CA VAL A 35 10.12 -12.90 -2.45
C VAL A 35 10.72 -12.10 -3.60
N ARG A 36 9.92 -11.83 -4.63
CA ARG A 36 10.35 -11.10 -5.82
C ARG A 36 9.68 -9.74 -5.90
N VAL A 37 10.47 -8.74 -6.27
CA VAL A 37 9.96 -7.41 -6.58
C VAL A 37 9.16 -7.44 -7.89
N ILE A 38 8.19 -6.54 -8.03
CA ILE A 38 7.47 -6.36 -9.29
C ILE A 38 8.46 -5.79 -10.32
N PRO A 39 8.60 -6.40 -11.52
CA PRO A 39 9.51 -5.87 -12.54
C PRO A 39 9.22 -4.42 -12.91
N GLY A 40 10.25 -3.56 -12.88
CA GLY A 40 10.13 -2.13 -13.16
C GLY A 40 9.81 -1.25 -11.94
N SER A 41 9.66 -1.83 -10.75
CA SER A 41 9.32 -1.08 -9.53
C SER A 41 10.47 -0.20 -9.05
N GLU A 42 11.69 -0.73 -8.98
CA GLU A 42 12.87 0.00 -8.52
C GLU A 42 13.22 1.15 -9.46
N GLU A 43 13.13 0.93 -10.77
CA GLU A 43 13.33 1.97 -11.79
C GLU A 43 12.27 3.07 -11.67
N THR A 44 11.04 2.71 -11.31
CA THR A 44 9.98 3.68 -11.05
C THR A 44 10.27 4.52 -9.80
N PHE A 45 10.73 3.89 -8.72
CA PHE A 45 11.10 4.59 -7.49
C PHE A 45 12.30 5.51 -7.70
N GLN A 46 13.28 5.06 -8.47
CA GLN A 46 14.42 5.88 -8.87
C GLN A 46 13.97 7.09 -9.68
N TRP A 47 13.06 6.90 -10.64
CA TRP A 47 12.47 8.00 -11.41
C TRP A 47 11.71 9.00 -10.50
N LEU A 48 10.95 8.53 -9.50
CA LEU A 48 10.28 9.40 -8.53
C LEU A 48 11.30 10.27 -7.77
N LYS A 49 12.40 9.65 -7.30
CA LYS A 49 13.50 10.37 -6.63
C LYS A 49 14.13 11.43 -7.52
N GLU A 50 14.43 11.10 -8.77
CA GLU A 50 14.98 12.05 -9.76
C GLU A 50 14.05 13.23 -10.03
N LYS A 51 12.73 13.00 -10.01
CA LYS A 51 11.70 14.04 -10.13
C LYS A 51 11.41 14.77 -8.83
N LYS A 52 12.08 14.42 -7.72
CA LYS A 52 11.84 14.97 -6.38
C LYS A 52 10.37 14.79 -5.94
N ILE A 53 9.76 13.69 -6.36
CA ILE A 53 8.42 13.29 -5.91
C ILE A 53 8.62 12.38 -4.71
N LEU A 54 8.15 12.83 -3.54
CA LEU A 54 8.15 12.02 -2.34
C LEU A 54 7.16 10.86 -2.47
N PHE A 55 7.52 9.69 -1.98
CA PHE A 55 6.63 8.54 -1.96
C PHE A 55 6.71 7.75 -0.66
N ALA A 56 5.55 7.20 -0.29
CA ALA A 56 5.40 6.32 0.85
C ALA A 56 5.07 4.90 0.37
N LEU A 57 5.59 3.89 1.06
CA LEU A 57 5.01 2.54 1.01
C LEU A 57 4.04 2.41 2.18
N ASN A 58 2.78 2.07 1.89
CA ASN A 58 1.83 1.72 2.94
C ASN A 58 1.31 0.29 2.80
N THR A 59 1.05 -0.36 3.93
CA THR A 59 0.65 -1.77 3.97
C THR A 59 -0.29 -2.06 5.11
N GLY A 60 -1.05 -3.15 5.00
CA GLY A 60 -1.89 -3.67 6.09
C GLY A 60 -1.14 -4.58 7.06
N PHE A 61 0.13 -4.91 6.78
CA PHE A 61 0.98 -5.67 7.70
C PHE A 61 1.46 -4.81 8.86
N GLU A 62 1.99 -5.48 9.89
CA GLU A 62 2.64 -4.83 11.03
C GLU A 62 4.05 -4.32 10.68
N ARG A 63 4.54 -3.35 11.46
CA ARG A 63 5.87 -2.74 11.29
C ARG A 63 6.98 -3.77 11.15
N ASN A 64 7.10 -4.64 12.16
CA ASN A 64 8.24 -5.55 12.30
C ASN A 64 8.33 -6.50 11.11
N PHE A 65 7.18 -7.02 10.68
CA PHE A 65 7.11 -7.91 9.52
C PHE A 65 7.45 -7.18 8.23
N THR A 66 6.96 -5.94 8.07
CA THR A 66 7.21 -5.12 6.89
C THR A 66 8.68 -4.76 6.75
N LEU A 67 9.34 -4.35 7.84
CA LEU A 67 10.77 -4.01 7.82
C LEU A 67 11.65 -5.21 7.47
N MET A 68 11.35 -6.39 8.03
CA MET A 68 12.04 -7.63 7.68
C MET A 68 11.90 -7.96 6.19
N LEU A 69 10.70 -7.80 5.62
CA LEU A 69 10.46 -8.04 4.20
C LEU A 69 11.23 -7.06 3.32
N LEU A 70 11.19 -5.77 3.65
CA LEU A 70 11.91 -4.73 2.92
C LEU A 70 13.42 -4.95 2.98
N GLU A 71 13.97 -5.32 4.14
CA GLU A 71 15.40 -5.64 4.27
C GLU A 71 15.80 -6.81 3.36
N ARG A 72 14.99 -7.88 3.31
CA ARG A 72 15.26 -9.05 2.47
C ARG A 72 15.32 -8.74 0.99
N ILE A 73 14.50 -7.80 0.51
CA ILE A 73 14.49 -7.36 -0.91
C ILE A 73 15.39 -6.15 -1.17
N GLY A 74 16.19 -5.70 -0.19
CA GLY A 74 17.12 -4.58 -0.35
C GLY A 74 16.47 -3.19 -0.33
N TRP A 75 15.24 -3.06 0.19
CA TRP A 75 14.42 -1.85 0.15
C TRP A 75 14.41 -1.05 1.46
N SER A 76 15.34 -1.28 2.38
CA SER A 76 15.37 -0.62 3.70
C SER A 76 15.34 0.92 3.66
N GLN A 77 15.78 1.53 2.55
CA GLN A 77 15.76 2.99 2.34
C GLN A 77 15.18 3.37 0.96
N ILE A 78 14.34 2.50 0.39
CA ILE A 78 13.81 2.75 -0.95
C ILE A 78 12.86 3.94 -0.97
N ALA A 79 12.02 4.09 0.05
CA ALA A 79 10.96 5.09 0.16
C ALA A 79 11.27 6.18 1.18
N ASP A 80 10.64 7.34 1.04
CA ASP A 80 10.76 8.45 2.00
C ASP A 80 10.09 8.13 3.33
N THR A 81 9.06 7.28 3.32
CA THR A 81 8.46 6.74 4.53
C THR A 81 7.76 5.41 4.30
N VAL A 82 7.57 4.65 5.38
CA VAL A 82 6.78 3.41 5.40
C VAL A 82 5.72 3.54 6.48
N VAL A 83 4.47 3.22 6.15
CA VAL A 83 3.32 3.24 7.07
C VAL A 83 2.64 1.88 7.10
N CYS A 84 2.47 1.31 8.28
CA CYS A 84 1.97 -0.05 8.48
C CYS A 84 0.60 -0.02 9.19
N GLY A 85 -0.13 -1.13 9.10
CA GLY A 85 -1.50 -1.23 9.59
C GLY A 85 -1.63 -1.09 11.11
N ASP A 86 -0.57 -1.40 11.85
CA ASP A 86 -0.48 -1.27 13.31
C ASP A 86 -0.19 0.16 13.80
N GLU A 87 0.04 1.12 12.89
CA GLU A 87 0.29 2.52 13.21
C GLU A 87 -0.90 3.43 13.02
N VAL A 88 -2.01 2.91 12.50
CA VAL A 88 -3.20 3.68 12.17
C VAL A 88 -4.43 3.13 12.87
N PRO A 89 -5.44 3.99 13.18
CA PRO A 89 -6.68 3.54 13.81
C PRO A 89 -7.42 2.49 12.97
N GLU A 90 -7.53 2.72 11.66
CA GLU A 90 -8.20 1.82 10.73
C GLU A 90 -7.37 1.58 9.45
N GLY A 91 -7.21 0.30 9.07
CA GLY A 91 -6.61 -0.05 7.79
C GLY A 91 -7.55 0.18 6.60
N ARG A 92 -7.06 -0.04 5.37
CA ARG A 92 -7.87 -0.01 4.14
C ARG A 92 -9.16 -0.85 4.32
N PRO A 93 -10.34 -0.35 3.91
CA PRO A 93 -10.58 0.81 3.03
C PRO A 93 -10.76 2.14 3.76
N ALA A 94 -10.33 2.28 5.02
CA ALA A 94 -10.23 3.59 5.66
C ALA A 94 -9.03 4.39 5.08
N PRO A 95 -9.08 5.73 5.07
CA PRO A 95 -8.03 6.58 4.49
C PRO A 95 -6.79 6.75 5.38
N ASP A 96 -6.78 6.19 6.59
CA ASP A 96 -5.81 6.52 7.65
C ASP A 96 -4.35 6.22 7.25
N LEU A 97 -4.11 5.14 6.49
CA LEU A 97 -2.77 4.85 5.94
C LEU A 97 -2.27 5.96 4.99
N ILE A 98 -3.18 6.55 4.21
CA ILE A 98 -2.85 7.66 3.30
C ILE A 98 -2.59 8.93 4.11
N PHE A 99 -3.47 9.25 5.08
CA PHE A 99 -3.31 10.45 5.91
C PHE A 99 -2.06 10.40 6.79
N GLU A 100 -1.72 9.25 7.37
CA GLU A 100 -0.47 9.10 8.13
C GLU A 100 0.76 9.22 7.21
N SER A 101 0.70 8.71 5.98
CA SER A 101 1.76 8.92 4.97
C SER A 101 1.92 10.40 4.63
N MET A 102 0.81 11.10 4.38
CA MET A 102 0.77 12.53 4.11
C MET A 102 1.37 13.34 5.26
N LYS A 103 1.00 13.02 6.50
CA LYS A 103 1.53 13.66 7.71
C LYS A 103 3.05 13.50 7.84
N ARG A 104 3.58 12.28 7.65
CA ARG A 104 5.03 12.01 7.71
C ARG A 104 5.81 12.74 6.63
N LEU A 105 5.22 12.91 5.44
CA LEU A 105 5.81 13.62 4.31
C LEU A 105 5.47 15.13 4.28
N ASN A 106 4.83 15.65 5.32
CA ASN A 106 4.39 17.04 5.43
C ASN A 106 3.55 17.52 4.22
N CYS A 107 2.70 16.65 3.68
CA CYS A 107 1.74 16.98 2.62
C CYS A 107 0.36 17.24 3.23
N GLN A 108 -0.12 18.47 3.17
CA GLN A 108 -1.43 18.85 3.75
C GLN A 108 -2.58 18.81 2.73
N ASP A 109 -2.26 18.77 1.43
CA ASP A 109 -3.23 18.85 0.34
C ASP A 109 -3.33 17.49 -0.36
N SER A 110 -4.43 16.77 -0.10
CA SER A 110 -4.69 15.46 -0.71
C SER A 110 -4.82 15.54 -2.24
N SER A 111 -5.21 16.68 -2.80
CA SER A 111 -5.35 16.87 -4.25
C SER A 111 -4.01 16.83 -5.02
N ARG A 112 -2.89 16.81 -4.28
CA ARG A 112 -1.52 16.63 -4.78
C ARG A 112 -0.98 15.21 -4.60
N VAL A 113 -1.77 14.32 -4.01
CA VAL A 113 -1.38 12.93 -3.73
C VAL A 113 -1.88 12.02 -4.84
N ALA A 114 -1.03 11.08 -5.25
CA ALA A 114 -1.43 9.92 -6.04
C ALA A 114 -1.38 8.68 -5.15
N ALA A 115 -2.53 8.04 -4.95
CA ALA A 115 -2.62 6.73 -4.29
C ALA A 115 -2.62 5.63 -5.35
N VAL A 116 -1.69 4.70 -5.23
CA VAL A 116 -1.50 3.59 -6.18
C VAL A 116 -1.70 2.27 -5.46
N GLY A 117 -2.56 1.40 -5.97
CA GLY A 117 -2.82 0.10 -5.35
C GLY A 117 -3.48 -0.91 -6.28
N ASP A 118 -3.50 -2.16 -5.87
CA ASP A 118 -3.90 -3.31 -6.67
C ASP A 118 -5.20 -3.96 -6.18
N THR A 119 -5.87 -3.36 -5.17
CA THR A 119 -7.12 -3.86 -4.62
C THR A 119 -8.24 -2.81 -4.66
N GLN A 120 -9.49 -3.28 -4.51
CA GLN A 120 -10.64 -2.39 -4.30
C GLN A 120 -10.53 -1.61 -2.99
N ALA A 121 -9.85 -2.18 -1.98
CA ALA A 121 -9.68 -1.52 -0.70
C ALA A 121 -8.77 -0.28 -0.85
N ASP A 122 -7.77 -0.34 -1.74
CA ASP A 122 -6.94 0.81 -2.11
C ASP A 122 -7.75 1.89 -2.80
N MET A 123 -8.56 1.53 -3.79
CA MET A 123 -9.37 2.51 -4.54
C MET A 123 -10.37 3.22 -3.63
N LYS A 124 -11.02 2.47 -2.73
CA LYS A 124 -11.93 3.05 -1.72
C LYS A 124 -11.20 3.93 -0.70
N ALA A 125 -9.99 3.55 -0.28
CA ALA A 125 -9.20 4.38 0.63
C ALA A 125 -8.78 5.69 -0.06
N ALA A 126 -8.35 5.62 -1.32
CA ALA A 126 -7.99 6.77 -2.14
C ALA A 126 -9.18 7.72 -2.33
N GLU A 127 -10.36 7.19 -2.64
CA GLU A 127 -11.60 7.96 -2.75
C GLU A 127 -11.94 8.70 -1.44
N LYS A 128 -11.94 7.99 -0.30
CA LYS A 128 -12.23 8.59 1.01
C LYS A 128 -11.18 9.62 1.44
N ALA A 129 -9.92 9.43 1.04
CA ALA A 129 -8.86 10.39 1.27
C ALA A 129 -8.93 11.61 0.31
N GLN A 130 -9.83 11.58 -0.67
CA GLN A 130 -10.00 12.63 -1.69
C GLN A 130 -8.66 12.99 -2.33
N VAL A 131 -7.88 11.96 -2.69
CA VAL A 131 -6.58 12.17 -3.33
C VAL A 131 -6.75 12.72 -4.75
N GLY A 132 -5.76 13.44 -5.24
CA GLY A 132 -5.76 13.98 -6.60
C GLY A 132 -5.79 12.89 -7.67
N PHE A 133 -5.20 11.73 -7.39
CA PHE A 133 -5.17 10.60 -8.31
C PHE A 133 -5.30 9.27 -7.56
N ALA A 134 -6.26 8.46 -7.99
CA ALA A 134 -6.44 7.08 -7.54
C ALA A 134 -6.12 6.15 -8.71
N ILE A 135 -5.03 5.41 -8.63
CA ILE A 135 -4.48 4.61 -9.73
C ILE A 135 -4.48 3.13 -9.35
N GLY A 136 -5.24 2.33 -10.09
CA GLY A 136 -5.22 0.88 -9.99
C GLY A 136 -4.04 0.28 -10.76
N VAL A 137 -3.38 -0.75 -10.23
CA VAL A 137 -2.35 -1.52 -10.97
C VAL A 137 -2.76 -2.99 -11.13
N LEU A 138 -2.55 -3.55 -12.32
CA LEU A 138 -2.88 -4.95 -12.65
C LEU A 138 -1.75 -5.95 -12.35
N SER A 139 -0.62 -5.47 -11.85
CA SER A 139 0.52 -6.30 -11.46
C SER A 139 0.37 -6.94 -10.07
N GLY A 140 -0.85 -6.96 -9.52
CA GLY A 140 -1.17 -7.43 -8.17
C GLY A 140 -2.45 -8.28 -8.11
N ALA A 141 -3.24 -8.11 -7.05
CA ALA A 141 -4.26 -9.06 -6.64
C ALA A 141 -5.59 -8.99 -7.41
N HIS A 142 -6.08 -7.80 -7.77
CA HIS A 142 -7.40 -7.67 -8.41
C HIS A 142 -7.33 -7.50 -9.93
N SER A 143 -8.37 -8.00 -10.59
CA SER A 143 -8.60 -7.82 -12.02
C SER A 143 -9.04 -6.39 -12.37
N LEU A 144 -8.92 -6.04 -13.66
CA LEU A 144 -9.41 -4.76 -14.21
C LEU A 144 -10.86 -4.49 -13.82
N LYS A 145 -11.75 -5.47 -14.05
CA LYS A 145 -13.17 -5.36 -13.70
C LYS A 145 -13.41 -5.07 -12.21
N GLN A 146 -12.60 -5.64 -11.33
CA GLN A 146 -12.71 -5.39 -9.89
C GLN A 146 -12.24 -3.99 -9.51
N LEU A 147 -11.17 -3.48 -10.12
CA LEU A 147 -10.66 -2.13 -9.86
C LEU A 147 -11.58 -1.05 -10.45
N GLU A 148 -12.09 -1.27 -11.67
CA GLU A 148 -13.04 -0.36 -12.34
C GLU A 148 -14.40 -0.29 -11.63
N ALA A 149 -14.75 -1.29 -10.81
CA ALA A 149 -15.96 -1.27 -9.99
C ALA A 149 -15.88 -0.29 -8.80
N CYS A 150 -14.72 0.31 -8.54
CA CYS A 150 -14.54 1.36 -7.52
C CYS A 150 -14.13 2.67 -8.19
N PRO A 151 -14.40 3.83 -7.57
CA PRO A 151 -13.92 5.11 -8.06
C PRO A 151 -12.39 5.11 -8.20
N ASN A 152 -11.93 5.36 -9.41
CA ASN A 152 -10.53 5.44 -9.78
C ASN A 152 -10.38 6.45 -10.93
N HIS A 153 -9.17 7.00 -11.08
CA HIS A 153 -8.84 7.89 -12.19
C HIS A 153 -8.29 7.09 -13.38
N ARG A 154 -7.50 6.05 -13.08
CA ARG A 154 -6.91 5.19 -14.11
C ARG A 154 -6.56 3.82 -13.57
N VAL A 155 -6.59 2.80 -14.43
CA VAL A 155 -5.99 1.49 -14.17
C VAL A 155 -4.87 1.25 -15.18
N ILE A 156 -3.69 0.85 -14.70
CA ILE A 156 -2.49 0.63 -15.52
C ILE A 156 -1.96 -0.81 -15.37
N PRO A 157 -1.18 -1.33 -16.34
CA PRO A 157 -0.70 -2.70 -16.29
C PRO A 157 0.21 -3.00 -15.10
N SER A 158 1.09 -2.07 -14.72
CA SER A 158 2.03 -2.25 -13.62
C SER A 158 2.50 -0.90 -13.08
N VAL A 159 3.04 -0.91 -11.85
CA VAL A 159 3.75 0.23 -11.26
C VAL A 159 4.81 0.82 -12.19
N LYS A 160 5.43 0.00 -13.04
CA LYS A 160 6.43 0.43 -14.05
C LYS A 160 5.92 1.48 -15.03
N ASP A 161 4.61 1.58 -15.21
CA ASP A 161 3.98 2.50 -16.14
C ASP A 161 3.63 3.85 -15.49
N LEU A 162 3.82 4.00 -14.17
CA LEU A 162 3.58 5.27 -13.47
C LEU A 162 4.34 6.47 -14.05
N PRO A 163 5.64 6.38 -14.42
CA PRO A 163 6.37 7.51 -14.98
C PRO A 163 5.70 8.10 -16.22
N LYS A 164 5.12 7.26 -17.07
CA LYS A 164 4.40 7.69 -18.28
C LYS A 164 3.14 8.47 -17.94
N ILE A 165 2.43 8.06 -16.89
CA ILE A 165 1.19 8.70 -16.45
C ILE A 165 1.48 10.02 -15.74
N LEU A 166 2.37 10.01 -14.74
CA LEU A 166 2.68 11.19 -13.93
C LEU A 166 3.43 12.29 -14.70
N SER A 167 3.96 11.98 -15.88
CA SER A 167 4.54 12.98 -16.78
C SER A 167 3.51 13.72 -17.64
N LEU A 168 2.24 13.28 -17.64
CA LEU A 168 1.18 13.94 -18.39
C LEU A 168 0.66 15.19 -17.65
N PRO A 169 0.13 16.19 -18.37
CA PRO A 169 -0.64 17.27 -17.76
C PRO A 169 -1.77 16.73 -16.89
N LYS A 170 -2.14 17.43 -15.81
CA LYS A 170 -3.14 16.99 -14.83
C LYS A 170 -4.48 16.63 -15.48
N GLU A 171 -4.81 17.27 -16.60
CA GLU A 171 -6.04 17.07 -17.38
C GLU A 171 -6.05 15.79 -18.23
N LYS A 172 -4.90 15.12 -18.37
CA LYS A 172 -4.71 13.92 -19.22
C LYS A 172 -4.39 12.65 -18.44
N ILE A 173 -4.31 12.75 -17.12
CA ILE A 173 -4.15 11.63 -16.18
C ILE A 173 -5.54 11.11 -15.82
#